data_AF-A0A2S6TNN9-F1
#
_entry.id   AF-A0A2S6TNN9-F1
#
_cell.length_a   1.000
_cell.length_b   1.000
_cell.length_c   1.000
_cell.angle_alpha   90.00
_cell.angle_beta   90.00
_cell.angle_gamma   90.00
#
_symmetry.space_group_name_H-M   'P 1'
#
loop_
_entity.id
_entity.type
_entity.pdbx_description
1 polymer ?
#
loop_
_entity_poly.entity_id
_entity_poly.type
_entity_poly.pdbx_seq_one_letter_code
_entity_poly.pdbx_strand_id
1 'polypeptide(L)'
;DQDIAARGKGNKEGLSDDQILSLLQSMIKQRRESIKLYEQGGRMELAQREAEEIGVIEEFLPEQMSHDEMAIVITRIIGEVGAESLKDMGKAMGALKEQYAGQMDFAKASAMVKERLG
;
A
#
# COMPACT_ATOMS: atom_id res chain seq x y z
N ASP A 1 -13.18 1.75 14.28
CA ASP A 1 -13.05 3.19 13.99
C ASP A 1 -11.61 3.62 14.24
N GLN A 2 -10.80 3.75 13.19
CA GLN A 2 -9.38 4.07 13.32
C GLN A 2 -9.13 5.48 13.84
N ASP A 3 -10.08 6.40 13.66
CA ASP A 3 -10.01 7.76 14.20
C ASP A 3 -10.09 7.74 15.74
N ILE A 4 -11.00 6.92 16.30
CA ILE A 4 -11.09 6.70 17.76
C ILE A 4 -9.81 6.06 18.31
N ALA A 5 -9.23 5.10 17.57
CA ALA A 5 -7.98 4.45 17.97
C ALA A 5 -6.77 5.41 17.93
N ALA A 6 -6.74 6.35 16.98
CA ALA A 6 -5.70 7.37 16.88
C ALA A 6 -5.77 8.38 18.05
N ARG A 7 -6.99 8.79 18.44
CA ARG A 7 -7.21 9.66 19.62
C ARG A 7 -6.76 9.01 20.92
N GLY A 8 -6.97 7.70 21.07
CA GLY A 8 -6.49 6.92 22.23
C GLY A 8 -4.96 6.88 22.38
N LYS A 9 -4.20 7.16 21.32
CA LYS A 9 -2.73 7.26 21.32
C LYS A 9 -2.21 8.68 21.51
N GLY A 10 -3.07 9.64 21.85
CA GLY A 10 -2.70 11.03 22.11
C GLY A 10 -2.64 11.92 20.87
N ASN A 11 -3.06 11.43 19.70
CA ASN A 11 -3.12 12.24 18.49
C ASN A 11 -4.46 13.00 18.42
N LYS A 12 -4.47 14.27 18.83
CA LYS A 12 -5.68 15.12 18.89
C LYS A 12 -6.12 15.65 17.52
N GLU A 13 -5.28 15.50 16.49
CA GLU A 13 -5.48 16.09 15.15
C GLU A 13 -6.05 15.11 14.11
N GLY A 14 -6.26 13.83 14.48
CA GLY A 14 -6.79 12.81 13.57
C GLY A 14 -5.69 12.00 12.85
N LEU A 15 -6.00 11.43 11.69
CA LEU A 15 -5.03 10.73 10.83
C LEU A 15 -4.34 11.73 9.91
N SER A 16 -3.01 11.61 9.74
CA SER A 16 -2.29 12.35 8.70
C SER A 16 -2.65 11.85 7.30
N ASP A 17 -2.40 12.65 6.26
CA ASP A 17 -2.67 12.26 4.86
C ASP A 17 -2.03 10.91 4.50
N ASP A 18 -0.77 10.69 4.88
CA ASP A 18 -0.08 9.41 4.68
C ASP A 18 -0.78 8.24 5.40
N GLN A 19 -1.34 8.49 6.58
CA GLN A 19 -2.09 7.48 7.34
C GLN A 19 -3.44 7.21 6.68
N ILE A 20 -4.08 8.22 6.11
CA ILE A 20 -5.33 8.08 5.34
C ILE A 20 -5.07 7.25 4.08
N LEU A 21 -4.03 7.57 3.30
CA LEU A 21 -3.67 6.83 2.09
C LEU A 21 -3.36 5.36 2.42
N SER A 22 -2.60 5.11 3.49
CA SER A 22 -2.29 3.75 3.97
C SER A 22 -3.55 2.99 4.43
N LEU A 23 -4.50 3.68 5.06
CA LEU A 23 -5.79 3.10 5.44
C LEU A 23 -6.61 2.70 4.21
N LEU A 24 -6.74 3.58 3.22
CA LEU A 24 -7.48 3.30 1.98
C LEU A 24 -6.87 2.11 1.22
N GLN A 25 -5.54 2.03 1.11
CA GLN A 25 -4.85 0.86 0.55
C GLN A 25 -5.12 -0.42 1.34
N SER A 26 -5.16 -0.33 2.67
CA SER A 26 -5.49 -1.46 3.54
C SER A 26 -6.92 -1.94 3.33
N MET A 27 -7.87 -1.03 3.13
CA MET A 27 -9.25 -1.36 2.81
C MET A 27 -9.33 -2.12 1.47
N ILE A 28 -8.67 -1.63 0.41
CA ILE A 28 -8.61 -2.34 -0.88
C ILE A 28 -8.07 -3.78 -0.70
N LYS A 29 -7.03 -3.96 0.11
CA LYS A 29 -6.46 -5.29 0.38
C LYS A 29 -7.47 -6.22 1.04
N GLN A 30 -8.18 -5.75 2.07
CA GLN A 30 -9.21 -6.54 2.77
C GLN A 30 -10.33 -6.95 1.80
N ARG A 31 -10.76 -6.04 0.91
CA ARG A 31 -11.76 -6.35 -0.11
C ARG A 31 -11.28 -7.39 -1.12
N ARG A 32 -10.03 -7.29 -1.59
CA ARG A 32 -9.41 -8.31 -2.47
C ARG A 32 -9.33 -9.69 -1.80
N GLU A 33 -9.13 -9.74 -0.48
CA GLU A 33 -9.18 -10.98 0.29
C GLU A 33 -10.62 -11.52 0.36
N SER A 34 -11.62 -10.66 0.61
CA SER A 34 -13.05 -11.02 0.56
C SER A 34 -13.50 -11.54 -0.80
N ILE A 35 -13.08 -10.90 -1.90
CA ILE A 35 -13.35 -11.37 -3.28
C ILE A 35 -12.94 -12.82 -3.44
N LYS A 36 -11.69 -13.16 -3.10
CA LYS A 36 -11.18 -14.53 -3.22
C LYS A 36 -12.01 -15.53 -2.42
N LEU A 37 -12.41 -15.18 -1.20
CA LEU A 37 -13.24 -16.04 -0.35
C LEU A 37 -14.64 -16.22 -0.93
N TYR A 38 -15.25 -15.16 -1.47
CA TYR A 38 -16.56 -15.23 -2.10
C TYR A 38 -16.56 -16.02 -3.40
N GLU A 39 -15.54 -15.84 -4.25
CA GLU A 39 -15.34 -16.63 -5.46
C GLU A 39 -15.17 -18.12 -5.14
N GLN A 40 -14.32 -18.45 -4.16
CA GLN A 40 -14.13 -19.83 -3.68
C GLN A 40 -15.43 -20.44 -3.14
N GLY A 41 -16.29 -19.63 -2.52
CA GLY A 41 -17.60 -20.03 -2.02
C GLY A 41 -18.71 -20.04 -3.08
N GLY A 42 -18.42 -19.74 -4.35
CA GLY A 42 -19.42 -19.65 -5.42
C GLY A 42 -20.38 -18.46 -5.30
N ARG A 43 -20.03 -17.44 -4.52
CA ARG A 43 -20.85 -16.26 -4.22
C ARG A 43 -20.43 -15.07 -5.08
N MET A 44 -20.55 -15.20 -6.40
CA MET A 44 -20.07 -14.19 -7.37
C MET A 44 -20.70 -12.80 -7.17
N GLU A 45 -21.97 -12.72 -6.78
CA GLU A 45 -22.66 -11.46 -6.42
C GLU A 45 -22.04 -10.70 -5.23
N LEU A 46 -21.37 -11.42 -4.32
CA LEU A 46 -20.64 -10.79 -3.21
C LEU A 46 -19.24 -10.35 -3.68
N ALA A 47 -18.57 -11.15 -4.50
CA ALA A 47 -17.29 -10.78 -5.10
C ALA A 47 -17.42 -9.51 -5.96
N GLN A 48 -18.47 -9.42 -6.78
CA GLN A 48 -18.75 -8.26 -7.63
C GLN A 48 -18.94 -6.98 -6.80
N ARG A 49 -19.71 -7.05 -5.71
CA ARG A 49 -19.88 -5.91 -4.80
C ARG A 49 -18.57 -5.44 -4.17
N GLU A 50 -17.71 -6.37 -3.75
CA GLU A 50 -16.39 -5.98 -3.24
C GLU A 50 -15.51 -5.34 -4.33
N ALA A 51 -15.62 -5.77 -5.59
CA ALA A 51 -14.90 -5.16 -6.71
C ALA A 51 -15.39 -3.74 -7.01
N GLU A 52 -16.69 -3.50 -6.95
CA GLU A 52 -17.28 -2.16 -7.08
C GLU A 52 -16.80 -1.23 -5.97
N GLU A 53 -16.79 -1.71 -4.73
CA GLU A 53 -16.29 -0.97 -3.58
C GLU A 53 -14.79 -0.65 -3.68
N ILE A 54 -13.98 -1.55 -4.27
CA ILE A 54 -12.57 -1.24 -4.59
C ILE A 54 -12.51 -0.06 -5.55
N GLY A 55 -13.31 -0.07 -6.62
CA GLY A 55 -13.36 1.02 -7.60
C GLY A 55 -13.68 2.36 -6.95
N VAL A 56 -14.65 2.40 -6.03
CA VAL A 56 -14.97 3.62 -5.27
C VAL A 56 -13.80 4.10 -4.41
N ILE A 57 -13.08 3.18 -3.74
CA ILE A 57 -11.92 3.57 -2.92
C ILE A 57 -10.76 4.07 -3.79
N GLU A 58 -10.55 3.46 -4.96
CA GLU A 58 -9.50 3.86 -5.91
C GLU A 58 -9.69 5.30 -6.43
N GLU A 59 -10.91 5.84 -6.46
CA GLU A 59 -11.17 7.25 -6.79
C GLU A 59 -10.56 8.25 -5.78
N PHE A 60 -10.26 7.81 -4.55
CA PHE A 60 -9.65 8.63 -3.51
C PHE A 60 -8.13 8.45 -3.39
N LEU A 61 -7.55 7.58 -4.22
CA LEU A 61 -6.12 7.33 -4.25
C LEU A 61 -5.48 7.98 -5.48
N PRO A 62 -4.20 8.37 -5.41
CA PRO A 62 -3.39 8.58 -6.60
C PRO A 62 -3.41 7.32 -7.48
N GLU A 63 -3.03 7.47 -8.76
CA GLU A 63 -2.88 6.34 -9.67
C GLU A 63 -1.97 5.27 -9.03
N GLN A 64 -2.50 4.05 -8.89
CA GLN A 64 -1.78 2.95 -8.26
C GLN A 64 -0.85 2.29 -9.26
N MET A 65 0.41 2.16 -8.89
CA MET A 65 1.38 1.42 -9.69
C MET A 65 1.01 -0.06 -9.75
N SER A 66 1.14 -0.63 -10.94
CA SER A 66 1.16 -2.07 -11.13
C SER A 66 2.38 -2.70 -10.43
N HIS A 67 2.33 -4.03 -10.28
CA HIS A 67 3.44 -4.80 -9.73
C HIS A 67 4.76 -4.55 -10.49
N ASP A 68 4.70 -4.50 -11.81
CA ASP A 68 5.88 -4.38 -12.66
C ASP A 68 6.44 -2.96 -12.65
N GLU A 69 5.58 -1.94 -12.65
CA GLU A 69 5.99 -0.55 -12.47
C GLU A 69 6.66 -0.34 -11.11
N MET A 70 6.07 -0.88 -10.04
CA MET A 70 6.66 -0.83 -8.71
C MET A 70 8.03 -1.51 -8.68
N ALA A 71 8.21 -2.66 -9.35
CA ALA A 71 9.50 -3.34 -9.45
C ALA A 71 10.55 -2.49 -10.19
N ILE A 72 10.16 -1.80 -11.26
CA ILE A 72 11.03 -0.87 -12.01
C ILE A 72 11.43 0.31 -11.12
N VAL A 73 10.46 0.95 -10.48
CA VAL A 73 10.69 2.11 -9.58
C VAL A 73 11.61 1.73 -8.41
N ILE A 74 11.37 0.59 -7.77
CA ILE A 74 12.23 0.09 -6.67
C ILE A 74 13.66 -0.11 -7.14
N THR A 75 13.86 -0.76 -8.30
CA THR A 75 15.19 -0.98 -8.87
C THR A 75 15.92 0.34 -9.08
N ARG A 76 15.21 1.31 -9.68
CA ARG A 76 15.76 2.64 -9.93
C ARG A 76 16.12 3.35 -8.63
N ILE A 77 15.23 3.36 -7.63
CA ILE A 77 15.46 4.04 -6.36
C ILE A 77 16.64 3.43 -5.61
N ILE A 78 16.75 2.09 -5.58
CA ILE A 78 17.90 1.40 -4.99
C ILE A 78 19.22 1.90 -5.61
N GLY A 79 19.26 2.03 -6.94
CA GLY A 79 20.42 2.57 -7.65
C GLY A 79 20.69 4.06 -7.35
N GLU A 80 19.64 4.90 -7.40
CA GLU A 80 19.74 6.35 -7.12
C GLU A 80 20.26 6.63 -5.71
N VAL A 81 19.80 5.87 -4.72
CA VAL A 81 20.25 6.03 -3.34
C VAL A 81 21.53 5.25 -3.04
N GLY A 82 22.07 4.47 -3.97
CA GLY A 82 23.25 3.62 -3.75
C GLY A 82 23.05 2.65 -2.58
N ALA A 83 21.87 2.03 -2.49
CA ALA A 83 21.60 1.00 -1.49
C ALA A 83 22.18 -0.34 -1.96
N GLU A 84 23.03 -0.96 -1.13
CA GLU A 84 23.75 -2.18 -1.50
C GLU A 84 23.41 -3.36 -0.59
N SER A 85 22.79 -3.11 0.56
CA SER A 85 22.49 -4.13 1.56
C SER A 85 21.21 -3.85 2.34
N LEU A 86 20.74 -4.84 3.12
CA LEU A 86 19.64 -4.65 4.07
C LEU A 86 19.82 -3.48 5.03
N LYS A 87 21.06 -3.07 5.33
CA LYS A 87 21.33 -1.90 6.18
C LYS A 87 20.82 -0.60 5.53
N ASP A 88 20.76 -0.58 4.20
CA ASP A 88 20.36 0.57 3.39
C ASP A 88 18.85 0.56 3.08
N MET A 89 18.12 -0.47 3.55
CA MET A 89 16.68 -0.60 3.32
C MET A 89 15.91 0.65 3.79
N GLY A 90 16.29 1.21 4.95
CA GLY A 90 15.67 2.43 5.47
C GLY A 90 15.83 3.63 4.52
N LYS A 91 16.99 3.73 3.85
CA LYS A 91 17.29 4.79 2.87
C LYS A 91 16.43 4.64 1.62
N ALA A 92 16.37 3.43 1.06
CA ALA A 92 15.54 3.13 -0.11
C ALA A 92 14.04 3.36 0.18
N MET A 93 13.55 2.89 1.34
CA MET A 93 12.16 3.09 1.76
C MET A 93 11.83 4.57 2.02
N GLY A 94 12.78 5.35 2.54
CA GLY A 94 12.61 6.80 2.72
C GLY A 94 12.38 7.51 1.38
N ALA A 95 13.25 7.25 0.40
CA ALA A 95 13.12 7.84 -0.93
C ALA A 95 11.83 7.41 -1.66
N LEU A 96 11.41 6.15 -1.51
CA LEU A 96 10.13 5.69 -2.07
C LEU A 96 8.94 6.43 -1.46
N LYS A 97 8.93 6.66 -0.15
CA LYS A 97 7.84 7.40 0.52
C LYS A 97 7.79 8.86 0.10
N GLU A 98 8.95 9.50 -0.03
CA GLU A 98 9.04 10.90 -0.45
C GLU A 98 8.52 11.10 -1.87
N GLN A 99 8.83 10.18 -2.79
CA GLN A 99 8.50 10.34 -4.21
C GLN A 99 7.15 9.71 -4.62
N TYR A 100 6.68 8.68 -3.92
CA TYR A 100 5.53 7.86 -4.34
C TYR A 100 4.51 7.61 -3.23
N ALA A 101 4.36 8.56 -2.29
CA ALA A 101 3.32 8.51 -1.27
C ALA A 101 1.94 8.24 -1.90
N GLY A 102 1.25 7.23 -1.40
CA GLY A 102 -0.07 6.84 -1.87
C GLY A 102 -0.14 6.15 -3.24
N GLN A 103 0.94 6.04 -4.00
CA GLN A 103 0.95 5.42 -5.35
C GLN A 103 1.35 3.94 -5.35
N MET A 104 1.84 3.42 -4.22
CA MET A 104 2.23 2.02 -4.07
C MET A 104 1.92 1.50 -2.67
N ASP A 105 1.69 0.19 -2.56
CA ASP A 105 1.57 -0.49 -1.26
C ASP A 105 2.98 -0.62 -0.64
N PHE A 106 3.29 0.22 0.34
CA PHE A 106 4.61 0.22 0.98
C PHE A 106 4.94 -1.07 1.73
N ALA A 107 3.94 -1.87 2.13
CA ALA A 107 4.22 -3.18 2.71
C ALA A 107 4.78 -4.12 1.64
N LYS A 108 4.18 -4.14 0.44
CA LYS A 108 4.71 -4.89 -0.72
C LYS A 108 6.05 -4.32 -1.19
N ALA A 109 6.17 -3.00 -1.28
CA ALA A 109 7.42 -2.35 -1.69
C ALA A 109 8.56 -2.73 -0.72
N SER A 110 8.29 -2.77 0.59
CA SER A 110 9.30 -3.18 1.58
C SER A 110 9.78 -4.62 1.37
N ALA A 111 8.89 -5.54 1.01
CA ALA A 111 9.23 -6.93 0.74
C ALA A 111 10.09 -7.06 -0.52
N MET A 112 9.75 -6.32 -1.59
CA MET A 112 10.53 -6.29 -2.83
C MET A 112 11.90 -5.63 -2.65
N VAL A 113 11.98 -4.51 -1.92
CA VAL A 113 13.26 -3.87 -1.58
C VAL A 113 14.15 -4.84 -0.82
N LYS A 114 13.58 -5.54 0.18
CA LYS A 114 14.31 -6.57 0.94
C LYS A 114 14.83 -7.67 0.02
N GLU A 115 13.99 -8.21 -0.87
CA GLU A 115 14.39 -9.24 -1.83
C GLU A 115 15.55 -8.79 -2.73
N ARG A 116 15.56 -7.52 -3.16
CA ARG A 116 16.63 -6.97 -4.00
C ARG A 116 17.94 -6.69 -3.27
N LEU A 117 17.90 -6.46 -1.96
CA LEU A 117 19.05 -6.06 -1.14
C LEU A 117 19.68 -7.23 -0.33
N GLY A 118 19.13 -8.44 -0.45
CA GLY A 118 19.69 -9.68 0.11
C GLY A 118 18.97 -10.22 1.33
#